data_AF-A0A0K2T3R6-F1
#
_entry.id   AF-A0A0K2T3R6-F1
#
_cell.length_a   1.000
_cell.length_b   1.000
_cell.length_c   1.000
_cell.angle_alpha   90.00
_cell.angle_beta   90.00
_cell.angle_gamma   90.00
#
_symmetry.space_group_name_H-M   'P 1'
#
loop_
_entity.id
_entity.type
_entity.pdbx_description
1 polymer ?
#
loop_
_entity_poly.entity_id
_entity_poly.type
_entity_poly.pdbx_seq_one_letter_code
_entity_poly.pdbx_strand_id
1 'polypeptide(L)'
;EKTSQWLNKRAWINSHMHIRCPPRLYFKKKEFRVDEYYNKVVLPKAQVDIFSDFSRLARMLTGTSVGLVLGGGGARGCSHVGMIKAILESGIPIDRVAGVSIGALIGALYCQEKELAKFTVKARSFAEKINCRWKQALDLTYPFTAIFSGRAFNAMVQDSFNDRDIEDLWLPFFTITTDISTSAMRVHDYGSLWRYVRSSMSLAGYLPPLCDPHDGHLLLDGGYTNNLPADIMRSKGAQHIIAIDVGTQDEKNMTNYGDYLSGWQVLWRKWNPLLTALKVPDHTDIQSRLAYVSCVKQLECVRKSEYCDYIRPPIDEFKTMQFGAFEKIKDVGYKHGKTYFLGLKKSGRMHIFPLGNSQDEDCNLLSGRCNLPHHRNSILSHSSSVSQLESFEEFISKNASQHETSNETQEKEDDSSYPINDK
;
A
#
# COMPACT_ATOMS: atom_id res chain seq x y z
N GLU A 1 -13.32 -13.54 11.59
CA GLU A 1 -12.10 -14.36 11.68
C GLU A 1 -10.95 -13.53 11.11
N LYS A 2 -9.76 -13.49 11.72
CA LYS A 2 -8.61 -12.78 11.15
C LYS A 2 -8.11 -13.54 9.92
N THR A 3 -7.71 -12.82 8.88
CA THR A 3 -7.21 -13.41 7.63
C THR A 3 -5.93 -14.19 7.89
N SER A 4 -5.06 -13.67 8.77
CA SER A 4 -3.83 -14.33 9.20
C SER A 4 -4.08 -15.74 9.77
N GLN A 5 -5.09 -15.90 10.63
CA GLN A 5 -5.47 -17.20 11.18
C GLN A 5 -5.99 -18.17 10.11
N TRP A 6 -6.71 -17.67 9.12
CA TRP A 6 -7.22 -18.47 8.01
C TRP A 6 -6.08 -18.94 7.08
N LEU A 7 -5.10 -18.08 6.84
CA LEU A 7 -3.91 -18.37 6.02
C LEU A 7 -2.95 -19.33 6.71
N ASN A 8 -2.69 -19.15 8.01
CA ASN A 8 -1.77 -20.00 8.77
C ASN A 8 -2.20 -21.48 8.82
N LYS A 9 -3.50 -21.76 8.65
CA LYS A 9 -4.01 -23.13 8.53
C LYS A 9 -3.71 -23.78 7.15
N ARG A 10 -3.20 -23.01 6.18
CA ARG A 10 -3.04 -23.40 4.77
C ARG A 10 -1.66 -23.01 4.25
N ALA A 11 -0.65 -23.80 4.61
CA ALA A 11 0.74 -23.57 4.23
C ALA A 11 1.01 -23.57 2.71
N TRP A 12 0.10 -24.10 1.89
CA TRP A 12 0.21 -24.12 0.43
C TRP A 12 -0.22 -22.80 -0.26
N ILE A 13 -0.69 -21.79 0.48
CA ILE A 13 -1.13 -20.51 -0.10
C ILE A 13 0.06 -19.54 -0.15
N ASN A 14 0.47 -19.16 -1.35
CA ASN A 14 1.54 -18.17 -1.55
C ASN A 14 1.07 -16.71 -1.52
N SER A 15 -0.20 -16.45 -1.83
CA SER A 15 -0.77 -15.10 -1.89
C SER A 15 -2.28 -15.14 -1.72
N HIS A 16 -2.87 -14.09 -1.16
CA HIS A 16 -4.30 -13.96 -0.97
C HIS A 16 -4.81 -12.61 -1.45
N MET A 17 -6.12 -12.57 -1.71
CA MET A 17 -6.83 -11.37 -2.10
C MET A 17 -8.24 -11.36 -1.52
N HIS A 18 -8.67 -10.19 -1.10
CA HIS A 18 -10.05 -9.97 -0.69
C HIS A 18 -10.91 -9.59 -1.90
N ILE A 19 -12.03 -10.28 -2.09
CA ILE A 19 -13.00 -10.00 -3.15
C ILE A 19 -14.38 -9.96 -2.54
N ARG A 20 -15.15 -8.90 -2.81
CA ARG A 20 -16.56 -8.85 -2.42
C ARG A 20 -17.40 -9.63 -3.43
N CYS A 21 -17.74 -10.86 -3.08
CA CYS A 21 -18.65 -11.67 -3.89
C CYS A 21 -20.11 -11.25 -3.65
N PRO A 22 -20.89 -10.92 -4.70
CA PRO A 22 -22.32 -10.71 -4.56
C PRO A 22 -23.02 -12.02 -4.10
N PRO A 23 -24.13 -11.93 -3.34
CA PRO A 23 -24.83 -13.10 -2.76
C PRO A 23 -25.13 -14.21 -3.78
N ARG A 24 -25.40 -13.82 -5.04
CA ARG A 24 -25.67 -14.74 -6.15
C ARG A 24 -24.58 -15.77 -6.43
N LEU A 25 -23.33 -15.51 -6.03
CA LEU A 25 -22.19 -16.43 -6.24
C LEU A 25 -22.12 -17.55 -5.21
N TYR A 26 -22.82 -17.43 -4.07
CA TYR A 26 -22.81 -18.46 -3.02
C TYR A 26 -23.84 -19.56 -3.24
N PHE A 27 -24.72 -19.42 -4.25
CA PHE A 27 -25.75 -20.39 -4.57
C PHE A 27 -25.44 -21.10 -5.88
N LYS A 28 -25.38 -22.43 -5.83
CA LYS A 28 -25.21 -23.26 -7.03
C LYS A 28 -26.42 -23.08 -7.95
N LYS A 29 -26.19 -22.58 -9.16
CA LYS A 29 -27.19 -22.48 -10.23
C LYS A 29 -26.83 -23.47 -11.35
N LYS A 30 -27.84 -23.94 -12.08
CA LYS A 30 -27.61 -24.73 -13.31
C LYS A 30 -26.84 -23.88 -14.32
N GLU A 31 -25.82 -24.45 -14.93
CA GLU A 31 -24.90 -23.78 -15.87
C GLU A 31 -25.62 -22.98 -16.95
N PHE A 32 -26.60 -23.60 -17.62
CA PHE A 32 -27.44 -22.93 -18.62
C PHE A 32 -28.08 -21.62 -18.14
N ARG A 33 -28.55 -21.55 -16.88
CA ARG A 33 -29.16 -20.33 -16.31
C ARG A 33 -28.11 -19.25 -16.02
N VAL A 34 -26.88 -19.64 -15.73
CA VAL A 34 -25.77 -18.71 -15.54
C VAL A 34 -25.40 -18.11 -16.88
N ASP A 35 -25.21 -18.93 -17.90
CA ASP A 35 -24.87 -18.48 -19.26
C ASP A 35 -25.95 -17.58 -19.85
N GLU A 36 -27.22 -17.97 -19.72
CA GLU A 36 -28.34 -17.15 -20.18
C GLU A 36 -28.36 -15.78 -19.48
N TYR A 37 -28.11 -15.73 -18.18
CA TYR A 37 -28.04 -14.49 -17.42
C TYR A 37 -26.86 -13.62 -17.88
N TYR A 38 -25.65 -14.19 -18.03
CA TYR A 38 -24.50 -13.41 -18.47
C TYR A 38 -24.67 -12.92 -19.90
N ASN A 39 -25.18 -13.75 -20.81
CA ASN A 39 -25.40 -13.38 -22.22
C ASN A 39 -26.53 -12.38 -22.42
N LYS A 40 -27.62 -12.43 -21.63
CA LYS A 40 -28.77 -11.53 -21.80
C LYS A 40 -28.72 -10.28 -20.94
N VAL A 41 -28.14 -10.36 -19.74
CA VAL A 41 -28.22 -9.30 -18.73
C VAL A 41 -26.88 -8.61 -18.51
N VAL A 42 -25.78 -9.37 -18.49
CA VAL A 42 -24.46 -8.81 -18.16
C VAL A 42 -23.77 -8.31 -19.41
N LEU A 43 -23.39 -9.19 -20.35
CA LEU A 43 -22.58 -8.83 -21.53
C LEU A 43 -23.19 -7.72 -22.39
N PRO A 44 -24.51 -7.65 -22.66
CA PRO A 44 -25.09 -6.59 -23.49
C PRO A 44 -25.16 -5.22 -22.80
N LYS A 45 -25.07 -5.18 -21.46
CA LYS A 45 -25.23 -3.96 -20.64
C LYS A 45 -24.00 -3.61 -19.80
N ALA A 46 -22.98 -4.47 -19.81
CA ALA A 46 -21.83 -4.35 -18.92
C ALA A 46 -20.88 -3.28 -19.46
N GLN A 47 -21.05 -2.05 -18.96
CA GLN A 47 -19.85 -1.24 -18.71
C GLN A 47 -19.04 -1.96 -17.64
N VAL A 48 -17.82 -2.36 -17.98
CA VAL A 48 -16.91 -3.01 -17.04
C VAL A 48 -16.54 -1.98 -15.98
N ASP A 49 -17.02 -2.19 -14.76
CA ASP A 49 -16.60 -1.37 -13.61
C ASP A 49 -15.13 -1.66 -13.32
N ILE A 50 -14.27 -0.69 -13.63
CA ILE A 50 -12.82 -0.77 -13.45
C ILE A 50 -12.46 -0.92 -11.96
N PHE A 51 -13.29 -0.36 -11.08
CA PHE A 51 -13.09 -0.36 -9.63
C PHE A 51 -13.66 -1.61 -8.93
N SER A 52 -14.32 -2.50 -9.68
CA SER A 52 -14.80 -3.78 -9.16
C SER A 52 -13.64 -4.65 -8.68
N ASP A 53 -13.86 -5.39 -7.58
CA ASP A 53 -12.87 -6.32 -7.04
C ASP A 53 -12.53 -7.45 -8.03
N PHE A 54 -13.48 -7.82 -8.91
CA PHE A 54 -13.23 -8.79 -9.98
C PHE A 54 -12.36 -8.23 -11.10
N SER A 55 -12.51 -6.94 -11.42
CA SER A 55 -11.65 -6.26 -12.38
C SER A 55 -10.22 -6.14 -11.84
N ARG A 56 -10.06 -5.87 -10.54
CA ARG A 56 -8.76 -5.94 -9.86
C ARG A 56 -8.14 -7.33 -9.95
N LEU A 57 -8.91 -8.38 -9.63
CA LEU A 57 -8.44 -9.77 -9.77
C LEU A 57 -8.00 -10.06 -11.20
N ALA A 58 -8.82 -9.70 -12.20
CA ALA A 58 -8.51 -9.91 -13.60
C ALA A 58 -7.18 -9.23 -13.98
N ARG A 59 -6.99 -7.95 -13.61
CA ARG A 59 -5.74 -7.21 -13.86
C ARG A 59 -4.53 -7.87 -13.20
N MET A 60 -4.69 -8.41 -11.99
CA MET A 60 -3.60 -9.11 -11.33
C MET A 60 -3.25 -10.44 -12.01
N LEU A 61 -4.26 -11.19 -12.48
CA LEU A 61 -4.04 -12.45 -13.20
C LEU A 61 -3.47 -12.22 -14.61
N THR A 62 -3.87 -11.14 -15.29
CA THR A 62 -3.36 -10.77 -16.62
C THR A 62 -2.04 -10.01 -16.57
N GLY A 63 -1.51 -9.73 -15.37
CA GLY A 63 -0.27 -8.97 -15.20
C GLY A 63 -0.39 -7.50 -15.64
N THR A 64 -1.59 -6.91 -15.60
CA THR A 64 -1.88 -5.51 -15.91
C THR A 64 -2.22 -4.67 -14.68
N SER A 65 -1.76 -5.11 -13.51
CA SER A 65 -2.05 -4.45 -12.25
C SER A 65 -1.34 -3.11 -12.10
N VAL A 66 -2.05 -2.14 -11.52
CA VAL A 66 -1.53 -0.79 -11.25
C VAL A 66 -1.12 -0.69 -9.78
N GLY A 67 0.16 -0.40 -9.55
CA GLY A 67 0.73 -0.19 -8.22
C GLY A 67 0.82 1.28 -7.86
N LEU A 68 0.45 1.63 -6.63
CA LEU A 68 0.64 2.96 -6.05
C LEU A 68 1.76 2.91 -5.01
N VAL A 69 2.76 3.77 -5.14
CA VAL A 69 3.87 3.88 -4.19
C VAL A 69 3.87 5.28 -3.58
N LEU A 70 3.79 5.34 -2.24
CA LEU A 70 3.72 6.57 -1.48
C LEU A 70 5.00 6.79 -0.69
N GLY A 71 5.75 7.83 -1.06
CA GLY A 71 7.01 8.17 -0.40
C GLY A 71 6.86 8.81 0.98
N GLY A 72 7.96 8.80 1.74
CA GLY A 72 8.09 9.49 3.03
C GLY A 72 8.36 10.99 2.88
N GLY A 73 7.93 11.77 3.88
CA GLY A 73 8.09 13.23 3.90
C GLY A 73 7.39 13.96 5.06
N GLY A 74 7.05 13.25 6.15
CA GLY A 74 6.33 13.83 7.30
C GLY A 74 4.99 14.46 6.92
N ALA A 75 4.68 15.65 7.42
CA ALA A 75 3.42 16.37 7.17
C ALA A 75 3.12 16.62 5.69
N ARG A 76 4.15 16.69 4.85
CA ARG A 76 3.99 16.82 3.39
C ARG A 76 3.22 15.64 2.80
N GLY A 77 3.33 14.46 3.40
CA GLY A 77 2.58 13.26 3.02
C GLY A 77 1.06 13.40 3.11
N CYS A 78 0.51 14.45 3.75
CA CYS A 78 -0.91 14.75 3.66
C CYS A 78 -1.38 15.03 2.20
N SER A 79 -0.46 15.37 1.29
CA SER A 79 -0.77 15.53 -0.13
C SER A 79 -1.16 14.22 -0.81
N HIS A 80 -0.70 13.07 -0.28
CA HIS A 80 -1.06 11.74 -0.79
C HIS A 80 -2.57 11.52 -0.80
N VAL A 81 -3.28 12.04 0.22
CA VAL A 81 -4.75 11.96 0.30
C VAL A 81 -5.41 12.64 -0.90
N GLY A 82 -4.93 13.84 -1.26
CA GLY A 82 -5.43 14.59 -2.43
C GLY A 82 -5.04 13.94 -3.76
N MET A 83 -3.83 13.39 -3.85
CA MET A 83 -3.36 12.67 -5.02
C MET A 83 -4.18 11.40 -5.29
N ILE A 84 -4.43 10.58 -4.26
CA ILE A 84 -5.27 9.37 -4.38
C ILE A 84 -6.66 9.74 -4.89
N LYS A 85 -7.25 10.81 -4.34
CA LYS A 85 -8.53 11.33 -4.83
C LYS A 85 -8.48 11.67 -6.33
N ALA A 86 -7.43 12.37 -6.77
CA ALA A 86 -7.27 12.74 -8.18
C ALA A 86 -7.05 11.50 -9.10
N ILE A 87 -6.32 10.49 -8.63
CA ILE A 87 -6.11 9.22 -9.36
C ILE A 87 -7.45 8.53 -9.60
N LEU A 88 -8.25 8.37 -8.54
CA LEU A 88 -9.56 7.71 -8.63
C LEU A 88 -10.55 8.49 -9.49
N GLU A 89 -10.60 9.82 -9.38
CA GLU A 89 -11.43 10.68 -10.24
C GLU A 89 -11.01 10.63 -11.72
N SER A 90 -9.76 10.27 -12.00
CA SER A 90 -9.24 10.11 -13.36
C SER A 90 -9.54 8.74 -13.97
N GLY A 91 -10.24 7.86 -13.24
CA GLY A 91 -10.60 6.52 -13.72
C GLY A 91 -9.48 5.49 -13.62
N ILE A 92 -8.37 5.81 -12.92
CA ILE A 92 -7.23 4.90 -12.81
C ILE A 92 -7.44 3.99 -11.59
N PRO A 93 -7.47 2.65 -11.77
CA PRO A 93 -7.57 1.73 -10.64
C PRO A 93 -6.26 1.67 -9.86
N ILE A 94 -6.37 1.43 -8.55
CA ILE A 94 -5.22 1.13 -7.68
C ILE A 94 -5.40 -0.31 -7.19
N ASP A 95 -4.52 -1.20 -7.61
CA ASP A 95 -4.63 -2.63 -7.32
C ASP A 95 -3.71 -3.06 -6.18
N ARG A 96 -2.58 -2.38 -6.00
CA ARG A 96 -1.59 -2.62 -4.93
C ARG A 96 -1.05 -1.31 -4.40
N VAL A 97 -0.69 -1.28 -3.11
CA VAL A 97 -0.18 -0.06 -2.47
C VAL A 97 1.10 -0.37 -1.70
N ALA A 98 2.08 0.50 -1.82
CA ALA A 98 3.26 0.51 -0.98
C ALA A 98 3.41 1.88 -0.33
N GLY A 99 3.95 1.90 0.88
CA GLY A 99 4.23 3.16 1.54
C GLY A 99 5.43 3.11 2.46
N VAL A 100 6.10 4.26 2.57
CA VAL A 100 7.24 4.46 3.46
C VAL A 100 6.98 5.66 4.36
N SER A 101 7.28 5.52 5.66
CA SER A 101 7.04 6.59 6.65
C SER A 101 5.59 7.07 6.62
N ILE A 102 5.35 8.37 6.48
CA ILE A 102 3.99 8.90 6.34
C ILE A 102 3.22 8.27 5.16
N GLY A 103 3.91 7.87 4.09
CA GLY A 103 3.31 7.15 2.97
C GLY A 103 2.79 5.78 3.38
N ALA A 104 3.46 5.10 4.32
CA ALA A 104 3.00 3.83 4.89
C ALA A 104 1.69 4.01 5.66
N LEU A 105 1.61 5.07 6.47
CA LEU A 105 0.40 5.40 7.22
C LEU A 105 -0.78 5.70 6.29
N ILE A 106 -0.60 6.63 5.35
CA ILE A 106 -1.69 7.04 4.44
C ILE A 106 -2.07 5.88 3.52
N GLY A 107 -1.09 5.12 3.02
CA GLY A 107 -1.33 3.93 2.20
C GLY A 107 -2.11 2.85 2.94
N ALA A 108 -1.72 2.55 4.18
CA ALA A 108 -2.43 1.59 5.02
C ALA A 108 -3.86 2.05 5.34
N LEU A 109 -4.07 3.33 5.67
CA LEU A 109 -5.40 3.89 5.89
C LEU A 109 -6.28 3.78 4.65
N TYR A 110 -5.71 3.99 3.46
CA TYR A 110 -6.42 3.81 2.20
C TYR A 110 -6.75 2.33 1.93
N CYS A 111 -5.82 1.41 2.19
CA CYS A 111 -6.06 -0.03 2.01
C CYS A 111 -7.07 -0.58 3.02
N GLN A 112 -7.20 0.05 4.19
CA GLN A 112 -8.18 -0.32 5.20
C GLN A 112 -9.60 0.14 4.84
N GLU A 113 -9.74 1.32 4.23
CA GLU A 113 -11.03 1.95 3.98
C GLU A 113 -11.38 1.97 2.48
N LYS A 114 -12.49 1.31 2.11
CA LYS A 114 -12.99 1.37 0.72
C LYS A 114 -13.48 2.76 0.31
N GLU A 115 -13.95 3.53 1.28
CA GLU A 115 -14.64 4.79 1.04
C GLU A 115 -13.70 5.97 1.24
N LEU A 116 -13.50 6.75 0.18
CA LEU A 116 -12.57 7.88 0.18
C LEU A 116 -12.89 8.92 1.26
N ALA A 117 -14.18 9.12 1.58
CA ALA A 117 -14.61 10.04 2.63
C ALA A 117 -14.10 9.59 4.01
N LYS A 118 -14.28 8.31 4.37
CA LYS A 118 -13.82 7.75 5.64
C LYS A 118 -12.30 7.76 5.75
N PHE A 119 -11.62 7.39 4.67
CA PHE A 119 -10.17 7.51 4.55
C PHE A 119 -9.69 8.94 4.84
N THR A 120 -10.32 9.94 4.22
CA THR A 120 -9.95 11.36 4.40
C THR A 120 -10.16 11.82 5.84
N VAL A 121 -11.28 11.42 6.47
CA VAL A 121 -11.59 11.75 7.87
C VAL A 121 -10.57 11.13 8.81
N LYS A 122 -10.19 9.86 8.61
CA LYS A 122 -9.15 9.20 9.42
C LYS A 122 -7.78 9.86 9.26
N ALA A 123 -7.39 10.18 8.02
CA ALA A 123 -6.13 10.88 7.75
C ALA A 123 -6.11 12.27 8.42
N ARG A 124 -7.23 13.02 8.39
CA ARG A 124 -7.37 14.30 9.10
C ARG A 124 -7.25 14.11 10.61
N SER A 125 -7.98 13.15 11.18
CA SER A 125 -7.96 12.88 12.63
C SER A 125 -6.56 12.53 13.11
N PHE A 126 -5.79 11.76 12.34
CA PHE A 126 -4.39 11.50 12.63
C PHE A 126 -3.56 12.79 12.62
N ALA A 127 -3.69 13.62 11.59
CA ALA A 127 -2.96 14.88 11.47
C ALA A 127 -3.28 15.87 12.62
N GLU A 128 -4.52 15.88 13.10
CA GLU A 128 -4.92 16.66 14.28
C GLU A 128 -4.29 16.11 15.56
N LYS A 129 -4.35 14.78 15.76
CA LYS A 129 -3.77 14.11 16.94
C LYS A 129 -2.26 14.31 17.04
N ILE A 130 -1.53 14.20 15.92
CA ILE A 130 -0.07 14.41 15.90
C ILE A 130 0.30 15.89 16.08
N ASN A 131 -0.59 16.83 15.74
CA ASN A 131 -0.37 18.26 15.97
C ASN A 131 -0.58 18.67 17.45
N CYS A 132 -1.21 17.82 18.28
CA CYS A 132 -1.40 18.08 19.70
C CYS A 132 -0.07 18.01 20.48
N ARG A 133 0.58 19.17 20.62
CA ARG A 133 1.88 19.33 21.31
C ARG A 133 1.89 18.86 22.77
N TRP A 134 0.77 18.94 23.47
CA TRP A 134 0.68 18.52 24.88
C TRP A 134 0.94 17.03 25.08
N LYS A 135 0.41 16.16 24.20
CA LYS A 135 0.66 14.71 24.28
C LYS A 135 2.09 14.36 23.93
N GLN A 136 2.71 15.11 23.00
CA GLN A 136 4.13 14.95 22.66
C GLN A 136 5.03 15.40 23.81
N ALA A 137 4.73 16.54 24.44
CA ALA A 137 5.50 17.05 25.57
C ALA A 137 5.50 16.08 26.77
N LEU A 138 4.37 15.40 27.02
CA LEU A 138 4.29 14.36 28.06
C LEU A 138 5.01 13.06 27.69
N ASP A 139 5.36 12.87 26.41
CA ASP A 139 6.09 11.70 25.91
C ASP A 139 7.61 11.94 25.84
N LEU A 140 8.08 13.12 26.28
CA LEU A 140 9.50 13.45 26.37
C LEU A 140 10.21 12.51 27.35
N THR A 141 11.34 11.97 26.92
CA THR A 141 12.18 11.09 27.73
C THR A 141 13.62 11.60 27.78
N TYR A 142 14.45 10.96 28.60
CA TYR A 142 15.87 11.27 28.64
C TYR A 142 16.51 10.88 27.29
N PRO A 143 17.11 11.83 26.54
CA PRO A 143 17.52 11.62 25.17
C PRO A 143 18.84 10.84 25.06
N PHE A 144 18.93 9.67 25.69
CA PHE A 144 20.04 8.74 25.49
C PHE A 144 19.95 8.07 24.11
N THR A 145 18.75 7.64 23.72
CA THR A 145 18.47 7.02 22.41
C THR A 145 17.55 7.87 21.53
N ALA A 146 16.56 8.54 22.12
CA ALA A 146 15.57 9.34 21.41
C ALA A 146 14.94 10.41 22.33
N ILE A 147 14.47 11.51 21.74
CA ILE A 147 13.83 12.62 22.47
C ILE A 147 12.46 12.21 23.02
N PHE A 148 11.70 11.39 22.28
CA PHE A 148 10.39 10.89 22.69
C PHE A 148 10.44 9.40 23.02
N SER A 149 9.70 8.96 24.05
CA SER A 149 9.59 7.55 24.40
C SER A 149 8.85 6.75 23.33
N GLY A 150 7.99 7.41 22.57
CA GLY A 150 7.17 6.82 21.51
C GLY A 150 5.90 6.14 22.03
N ARG A 151 5.62 6.17 23.33
CA ARG A 151 4.39 5.57 23.89
C ARG A 151 3.13 6.26 23.36
N ALA A 152 3.12 7.59 23.33
CA ALA A 152 1.98 8.35 22.82
C ALA A 152 1.81 8.13 21.31
N PHE A 153 2.92 8.08 20.58
CA PHE A 153 2.92 7.83 19.14
C PHE A 153 2.42 6.41 18.82
N ASN A 154 2.88 5.39 19.54
CA ASN A 154 2.43 4.00 19.39
C ASN A 154 0.91 3.89 19.60
N ALA A 155 0.40 4.50 20.68
CA ALA A 155 -1.04 4.50 20.97
C ALA A 155 -1.85 5.18 19.86
N MET A 156 -1.35 6.27 19.27
CA MET A 156 -2.02 6.96 18.16
C MET A 156 -2.07 6.11 16.88
N VAL A 157 -0.96 5.46 16.51
CA VAL A 157 -0.91 4.59 15.33
C VAL A 157 -1.79 3.35 15.58
N GLN A 158 -1.72 2.76 16.77
CA GLN A 158 -2.54 1.62 17.15
C GLN A 158 -4.05 1.96 17.15
N ASP A 159 -4.45 3.13 17.63
CA ASP A 159 -5.85 3.61 17.59
C ASP A 159 -6.36 3.79 16.14
N SER A 160 -5.46 4.08 15.20
CA SER A 160 -5.83 4.26 13.78
C SER A 160 -6.13 2.93 13.09
N PHE A 161 -5.40 1.87 13.42
CA PHE A 161 -5.46 0.56 12.76
C PHE A 161 -6.11 -0.55 13.59
N ASN A 162 -6.25 -0.36 14.90
CA ASN A 162 -6.58 -1.39 15.89
C ASN A 162 -5.61 -2.58 15.83
N ASP A 163 -6.02 -3.74 16.34
CA ASP A 163 -5.25 -4.99 16.32
C ASP A 163 -5.41 -5.75 14.98
N ARG A 164 -5.19 -5.04 13.87
CA ARG A 164 -5.25 -5.59 12.51
C ARG A 164 -3.87 -6.00 12.02
N ASP A 165 -3.86 -7.06 11.23
CA ASP A 165 -2.67 -7.49 10.50
C ASP A 165 -2.67 -6.89 9.08
N ILE A 166 -1.52 -6.87 8.41
CA ILE A 166 -1.39 -6.35 7.03
C ILE A 166 -2.28 -7.17 6.07
N GLU A 167 -2.39 -8.47 6.31
CA GLU A 167 -3.17 -9.44 5.54
C GLU A 167 -4.68 -9.17 5.59
N ASP A 168 -5.14 -8.44 6.60
CA ASP A 168 -6.55 -8.05 6.78
C ASP A 168 -6.94 -6.82 5.95
N LEU A 169 -5.98 -6.15 5.30
CA LEU A 169 -6.24 -4.98 4.46
C LEU A 169 -6.98 -5.36 3.18
N TRP A 170 -7.87 -4.48 2.70
CA TRP A 170 -8.70 -4.76 1.53
C TRP A 170 -7.87 -4.84 0.24
N LEU A 171 -6.88 -3.96 0.12
CA LEU A 171 -5.92 -3.96 -0.96
C LEU A 171 -4.58 -4.54 -0.47
N PRO A 172 -3.87 -5.30 -1.31
CA PRO A 172 -2.51 -5.73 -1.02
C PRO A 172 -1.63 -4.52 -0.70
N PHE A 173 -1.06 -4.53 0.49
CA PHE A 173 -0.24 -3.46 1.03
C PHE A 173 1.11 -4.00 1.50
N PHE A 174 2.17 -3.24 1.28
CA PHE A 174 3.43 -3.49 1.97
C PHE A 174 4.10 -2.18 2.40
N THR A 175 4.93 -2.27 3.42
CA THR A 175 5.76 -1.16 3.87
C THR A 175 7.22 -1.60 4.01
N ILE A 176 8.11 -0.62 4.11
CA ILE A 176 9.55 -0.86 4.25
C ILE A 176 10.04 -0.24 5.54
N THR A 177 10.96 -0.93 6.19
CA THR A 177 11.74 -0.42 7.32
C THR A 177 13.21 -0.62 7.05
N THR A 178 14.02 0.15 7.76
CA THR A 178 15.46 -0.07 7.82
C THR A 178 15.79 -0.86 9.08
N ASP A 179 16.31 -2.07 8.93
CA ASP A 179 16.78 -2.88 10.05
C ASP A 179 18.22 -2.47 10.37
N ILE A 180 18.44 -1.88 11.54
CA ILE A 180 19.76 -1.43 11.96
C ILE A 180 20.61 -2.54 12.56
N SER A 181 20.00 -3.67 12.91
CA SER A 181 20.70 -4.86 13.43
C SER A 181 21.49 -5.52 12.30
N THR A 182 20.89 -5.60 11.11
CA THR A 182 21.48 -6.20 9.90
C THR A 182 21.96 -5.17 8.87
N SER A 183 21.68 -3.88 9.10
CA SER A 183 21.96 -2.78 8.16
C SER A 183 21.33 -2.99 6.78
N ALA A 184 20.13 -3.59 6.74
CA ALA A 184 19.46 -3.98 5.51
C ALA A 184 18.03 -3.43 5.43
N MET A 185 17.53 -3.33 4.19
CA MET A 185 16.13 -3.03 3.91
C MET A 185 15.27 -4.25 4.22
N ARG A 186 14.17 -4.06 4.95
CA ARG A 186 13.18 -5.12 5.23
C ARG A 186 11.81 -4.72 4.71
N VAL A 187 11.21 -5.62 3.94
CA VAL A 187 9.86 -5.46 3.38
C VAL A 187 8.88 -6.19 4.28
N HIS A 188 7.80 -5.51 4.65
CA HIS A 188 6.74 -6.05 5.49
C HIS A 188 5.43 -6.07 4.71
N ASP A 189 4.95 -7.27 4.38
CA ASP A 189 3.68 -7.55 3.73
C ASP A 189 2.77 -8.50 4.54
N TYR A 190 3.19 -8.88 5.75
CA TYR A 190 2.43 -9.68 6.70
C TYR A 190 2.70 -9.25 8.15
N GLY A 191 1.80 -9.60 9.07
CA GLY A 191 1.92 -9.33 10.50
C GLY A 191 1.35 -7.99 10.95
N SER A 192 1.70 -7.54 12.15
CA SER A 192 1.01 -6.44 12.83
C SER A 192 1.14 -5.09 12.10
N LEU A 193 0.02 -4.59 11.58
CA LEU A 193 -0.01 -3.40 10.72
C LEU A 193 0.50 -2.15 11.43
N TRP A 194 -0.02 -1.87 12.64
CA TRP A 194 0.34 -0.65 13.36
C TRP A 194 1.82 -0.65 13.76
N ARG A 195 2.41 -1.82 14.05
CA ARG A 195 3.83 -1.94 14.41
C ARG A 195 4.72 -1.59 13.22
N TYR A 196 4.46 -2.19 12.07
CA TYR A 196 5.30 -1.98 10.89
C TYR A 196 5.14 -0.60 10.28
N VAL A 197 3.92 -0.04 10.32
CA VAL A 197 3.69 1.36 9.96
C VAL A 197 4.42 2.29 10.94
N ARG A 198 4.36 2.03 12.25
CA ARG A 198 5.08 2.81 13.27
C ARG A 198 6.59 2.74 13.05
N SER A 199 7.16 1.55 12.85
CA SER A 199 8.59 1.39 12.59
C SER A 199 9.01 2.12 11.32
N SER A 200 8.20 2.03 10.25
CA SER A 200 8.44 2.77 9.01
C SER A 200 8.40 4.29 9.21
N MET A 201 7.78 4.80 10.28
CA MET A 201 7.76 6.22 10.67
C MET A 201 8.76 6.59 11.80
N SER A 202 9.66 5.69 12.18
CA SER A 202 10.57 5.89 13.32
C SER A 202 11.87 6.57 12.88
N LEU A 203 11.88 7.90 12.92
CA LEU A 203 13.07 8.72 12.64
C LEU A 203 14.11 8.58 13.76
N ALA A 204 15.38 8.38 13.37
CA ALA A 204 16.50 8.25 14.31
C ALA A 204 16.64 9.51 15.18
N GLY A 205 16.87 9.32 16.49
CA GLY A 205 16.96 10.40 17.47
C GLY A 205 15.62 11.02 17.87
N TYR A 206 14.56 10.86 17.07
CA TYR A 206 13.22 11.35 17.38
C TYR A 206 12.40 10.29 18.13
N LEU A 207 12.36 9.06 17.61
CA LEU A 207 11.69 7.90 18.23
C LEU A 207 12.69 6.75 18.40
N PRO A 208 12.55 5.93 19.45
CA PRO A 208 13.40 4.76 19.63
C PRO A 208 13.08 3.72 18.54
N PRO A 209 14.09 2.96 18.06
CA PRO A 209 13.87 1.84 17.17
C PRO A 209 12.78 0.90 17.71
N LEU A 210 11.93 0.37 16.83
CA LEU A 210 10.95 -0.62 17.25
C LEU A 210 11.62 -2.00 17.26
N CYS A 211 11.54 -2.72 18.37
CA CYS A 211 11.92 -4.13 18.38
C CYS A 211 10.81 -4.96 17.72
N ASP A 212 11.16 -5.73 16.69
CA ASP A 212 10.30 -6.76 16.11
C ASP A 212 10.16 -7.92 17.11
N PRO A 213 8.93 -8.33 17.51
CA PRO A 213 8.75 -9.40 18.47
C PRO A 213 9.10 -10.79 17.89
N HIS A 214 9.22 -10.94 16.57
CA HIS A 214 9.48 -12.23 15.94
C HIS A 214 10.96 -12.65 16.03
N ASP A 215 11.89 -11.72 15.88
CA ASP A 215 13.33 -11.99 15.85
C ASP A 215 14.16 -11.06 16.77
N GLY A 216 13.53 -10.06 17.39
CA GLY A 216 14.21 -9.09 18.25
C GLY A 216 14.97 -7.99 17.51
N HIS A 217 14.86 -7.90 16.18
CA HIS A 217 15.58 -6.90 15.39
C HIS A 217 15.05 -5.49 15.63
N LEU A 218 15.94 -4.50 15.52
CA LEU A 218 15.64 -3.09 15.71
C LEU A 218 15.32 -2.42 14.37
N LEU A 219 14.09 -1.88 14.27
CA LEU A 219 13.56 -1.29 13.04
C LEU A 219 13.44 0.23 13.14
N LEU A 220 13.88 0.92 12.08
CA LEU A 220 13.74 2.36 11.87
C LEU A 220 13.01 2.67 10.56
N ASP A 221 12.82 3.97 10.29
CA ASP A 221 12.15 4.48 9.09
C ASP A 221 12.71 3.85 7.80
N GLY A 222 11.82 3.44 6.90
CA GLY A 222 12.21 2.83 5.62
C GLY A 222 12.87 3.83 4.67
N GLY A 223 12.70 5.13 4.90
CA GLY A 223 13.27 6.20 4.09
C GLY A 223 14.79 6.18 4.08
N TYR A 224 15.45 5.59 5.09
CA TYR A 224 16.91 5.45 5.14
C TYR A 224 17.48 4.43 4.16
N THR A 225 16.66 3.53 3.61
CA THR A 225 17.10 2.51 2.66
C THR A 225 16.43 2.66 1.32
N ASN A 226 15.12 2.86 1.29
CA ASN A 226 14.36 3.07 0.08
C ASN A 226 13.09 3.90 0.36
N ASN A 227 13.16 5.21 0.11
CA ASN A 227 12.02 6.11 0.35
C ASN A 227 10.88 5.94 -0.68
N LEU A 228 11.13 5.32 -1.83
CA LEU A 228 10.15 5.19 -2.91
C LEU A 228 10.25 3.81 -3.59
N PRO A 229 9.67 2.76 -2.99
CA PRO A 229 9.93 1.37 -3.37
C PRO A 229 9.17 0.88 -4.61
N ALA A 230 9.35 1.58 -5.72
CA ALA A 230 8.81 1.20 -7.02
C ALA A 230 9.49 -0.06 -7.58
N ASP A 231 10.75 -0.31 -7.25
CA ASP A 231 11.47 -1.53 -7.56
C ASP A 231 10.84 -2.78 -6.92
N ILE A 232 10.48 -2.69 -5.63
CA ILE A 232 9.80 -3.77 -4.92
C ILE A 232 8.36 -3.94 -5.42
N MET A 233 7.67 -2.83 -5.71
CA MET A 233 6.33 -2.91 -6.31
C MET A 233 6.35 -3.61 -7.67
N ARG A 234 7.40 -3.36 -8.48
CA ARG A 234 7.62 -4.03 -9.77
C ARG A 234 7.88 -5.52 -9.59
N SER A 235 8.76 -5.91 -8.67
CA SER A 235 9.05 -7.33 -8.40
C SER A 235 7.84 -8.09 -7.88
N LYS A 236 6.90 -7.40 -7.23
CA LYS A 236 5.61 -7.95 -6.80
C LYS A 236 4.58 -8.09 -7.94
N GLY A 237 4.89 -7.70 -9.18
CA GLY A 237 4.05 -7.95 -10.36
C GLY A 237 3.16 -6.77 -10.80
N ALA A 238 3.45 -5.55 -10.35
CA ALA A 238 2.81 -4.36 -10.89
C ALA A 238 3.36 -4.01 -12.28
N GLN A 239 2.48 -3.83 -13.27
CA GLN A 239 2.87 -3.45 -14.64
C GLN A 239 3.16 -1.96 -14.74
N HIS A 240 2.28 -1.15 -14.15
CA HIS A 240 2.40 0.29 -14.13
C HIS A 240 2.40 0.78 -12.70
N ILE A 241 3.35 1.68 -12.41
CA ILE A 241 3.59 2.15 -11.06
C ILE A 241 3.42 3.66 -11.05
N ILE A 242 2.56 4.15 -10.17
CA ILE A 242 2.43 5.57 -9.87
C ILE A 242 3.19 5.81 -8.59
N ALA A 243 4.33 6.50 -8.67
CA ALA A 243 5.19 6.75 -7.52
C ALA A 243 5.13 8.23 -7.14
N ILE A 244 4.60 8.50 -5.93
CA ILE A 244 4.40 9.85 -5.43
C ILE A 244 5.48 10.16 -4.40
N ASP A 245 6.36 11.09 -4.73
CA ASP A 245 7.41 11.57 -3.85
C ASP A 245 7.00 12.88 -3.19
N VAL A 246 7.17 12.94 -1.86
CA VAL A 246 6.77 14.06 -1.02
C VAL A 246 7.87 14.55 -0.09
N GLY A 247 9.10 14.01 -0.20
CA GLY A 247 10.15 14.50 0.67
C GLY A 247 10.79 15.78 0.13
N THR A 248 11.91 16.14 0.73
CA THR A 248 12.42 17.52 0.67
C THR A 248 13.31 17.77 -0.54
N GLN A 249 13.10 18.86 -1.27
CA GLN A 249 14.13 19.34 -2.21
C GLN A 249 15.22 20.00 -1.39
N ASP A 250 16.46 19.63 -1.66
CA ASP A 250 17.59 20.26 -0.99
C ASP A 250 17.62 21.75 -1.31
N GLU A 251 17.30 22.59 -0.31
CA GLU A 251 17.73 23.98 -0.33
C GLU A 251 19.26 24.00 -0.32
N LYS A 252 19.84 24.30 -1.48
CA LYS A 252 21.29 24.46 -1.67
C LYS A 252 21.82 25.77 -1.05
N ASN A 253 20.92 26.71 -0.73
CA ASN A 253 21.25 28.03 -0.19
C ASN A 253 21.34 28.00 1.35
N MET A 254 22.25 27.17 1.88
CA MET A 254 22.56 27.14 3.31
C MET A 254 23.55 28.24 3.67
N THR A 255 23.42 28.83 4.85
CA THR A 255 24.38 29.83 5.32
C THR A 255 25.70 29.14 5.66
N ASN A 256 26.80 29.56 5.04
CA ASN A 256 28.13 29.11 5.44
C ASN A 256 28.46 29.73 6.82
N TYR A 257 28.52 28.89 7.85
CA TYR A 257 28.80 29.29 9.23
C TYR A 257 30.25 29.01 9.67
N GLY A 258 31.11 28.54 8.77
CA GLY A 258 32.51 28.17 9.09
C GLY A 258 32.61 26.83 9.85
N ASP A 259 33.66 26.69 10.66
CA ASP A 259 34.03 25.42 11.31
C ASP A 259 33.28 25.13 12.63
N TYR A 260 32.54 26.10 13.17
CA TYR A 260 31.80 25.95 14.43
C TYR A 260 30.43 26.61 14.37
N LEU A 261 29.43 25.96 14.98
CA LEU A 261 28.09 26.51 15.13
C LEU A 261 27.63 26.34 16.58
N SER A 262 27.40 27.47 17.27
CA SER A 262 26.83 27.45 18.61
C SER A 262 25.30 27.44 18.54
N GLY A 263 24.66 26.43 19.16
CA GLY A 263 23.19 26.36 19.24
C GLY A 263 22.58 27.59 19.93
N TRP A 264 23.27 28.16 20.92
CA TRP A 264 22.86 29.41 21.58
C TRP A 264 22.89 30.61 20.64
N GLN A 265 23.86 30.67 19.72
CA GLN A 265 23.95 31.72 18.71
C GLN A 265 22.82 31.62 17.68
N VAL A 266 22.47 30.40 17.27
CA VAL A 266 21.32 30.15 16.39
C VAL A 266 20.02 30.58 17.09
N LEU A 267 19.85 30.21 18.36
CA LEU A 267 18.67 30.57 19.15
C LEU A 267 18.55 32.09 19.31
N TRP A 268 19.64 32.76 19.67
CA TRP A 268 19.68 34.22 19.84
C TRP A 268 19.35 34.96 18.55
N ARG A 269 19.92 34.54 17.41
CA ARG A 269 19.63 35.13 16.10
C ARG A 269 18.21 34.84 15.61
N LYS A 270 17.59 33.74 16.05
CA LYS A 270 16.19 33.42 15.73
C LYS A 270 15.21 34.27 16.55
N TRP A 271 15.59 34.67 17.76
CA TRP A 271 14.77 35.48 18.64
C TRP A 271 14.88 36.99 18.36
N ASN A 272 16.02 37.45 17.83
CA ASN A 272 16.21 38.87 17.49
C ASN A 272 15.74 39.18 16.05
N PRO A 273 14.64 39.94 15.86
CA PRO A 273 14.10 40.25 14.53
C PRO A 273 14.97 41.19 13.68
N LEU A 274 15.99 41.84 14.27
CA LEU A 274 16.91 42.73 13.58
C LEU A 274 18.08 41.99 12.90
N LEU A 275 18.26 40.70 13.19
CA LEU A 275 19.33 39.88 12.63
C LEU A 275 18.74 38.92 11.60
N THR A 276 19.41 38.76 10.45
CA THR A 276 19.03 37.75 9.46
C THR A 276 19.11 36.35 10.09
N ALA A 277 17.97 35.66 10.14
CA ALA A 277 17.89 34.30 10.62
C ALA A 277 18.83 33.40 9.82
N LEU A 278 19.72 32.69 10.53
CA LEU A 278 20.63 31.74 9.91
C LEU A 278 19.82 30.58 9.32
N LYS A 279 20.04 30.29 8.04
CA LYS A 279 19.48 29.10 7.38
C LYS A 279 20.42 27.93 7.61
N VAL A 280 20.17 27.21 8.70
CA VAL A 280 20.88 26.00 9.10
C VAL A 280 19.88 24.85 9.10
N PRO A 281 20.24 23.65 8.59
CA PRO A 281 19.36 22.49 8.65
C PRO A 281 19.09 22.07 10.10
N ASP A 282 17.84 21.77 10.42
CA ASP A 282 17.48 21.17 11.71
C ASP A 282 17.93 19.70 11.78
N HIS A 283 17.98 19.10 12.97
CA HIS A 283 18.31 17.68 13.13
C HIS A 283 17.43 16.78 12.25
N THR A 284 16.14 17.11 12.14
CA THR A 284 15.18 16.40 11.28
C THR A 284 15.49 16.54 9.78
N ASP A 285 15.96 17.72 9.35
CA ASP A 285 16.38 17.98 7.97
C ASP A 285 17.68 17.25 7.64
N ILE A 286 18.62 17.18 8.59
CA ILE A 286 19.87 16.42 8.44
C ILE A 286 19.56 14.93 8.28
N GLN A 287 18.72 14.37 9.15
CA GLN A 287 18.33 12.95 9.10
C GLN A 287 17.66 12.59 7.78
N SER A 288 16.72 13.42 7.31
CA SER A 288 16.07 13.20 6.02
C SER A 288 17.06 13.29 4.85
N ARG A 289 18.02 14.22 4.87
CA ARG A 289 19.09 14.27 3.87
C ARG A 289 19.98 13.04 3.87
N LEU A 290 20.38 12.55 5.04
CA LEU A 290 21.15 11.31 5.17
C LEU A 290 20.38 10.10 4.61
N ALA A 291 19.07 10.06 4.84
CA ALA A 291 18.18 9.05 4.28
C ALA A 291 18.13 9.12 2.74
N TYR A 292 18.15 10.34 2.17
CA TYR A 292 18.17 10.51 0.72
C TYR A 292 19.47 10.02 0.08
N VAL A 293 20.64 10.16 0.74
CA VAL A 293 21.95 9.79 0.18
C VAL A 293 22.01 8.32 -0.24
N SER A 294 21.44 7.40 0.54
CA SER A 294 21.39 5.97 0.20
C SER A 294 20.39 5.67 -0.93
N CYS A 295 19.32 6.45 -1.04
CA CYS A 295 18.22 6.21 -1.98
C CYS A 295 18.40 6.89 -3.35
N VAL A 296 19.32 7.85 -3.52
CA VAL A 296 19.43 8.66 -4.75
C VAL A 296 19.54 7.80 -6.00
N LYS A 297 20.41 6.78 -5.97
CA LYS A 297 20.63 5.92 -7.14
C LYS A 297 19.38 5.13 -7.53
N GLN A 298 18.66 4.59 -6.54
CA GLN A 298 17.40 3.89 -6.77
C GLN A 298 16.32 4.83 -7.30
N LEU A 299 16.17 6.01 -6.69
CA LEU A 299 15.26 7.06 -7.14
C LEU A 299 15.54 7.49 -8.58
N GLU A 300 16.81 7.64 -8.97
CA GLU A 300 17.19 7.96 -10.35
C GLU A 300 16.84 6.84 -11.33
N CYS A 301 17.07 5.58 -10.95
CA CYS A 301 16.68 4.43 -11.76
C CYS A 301 15.15 4.38 -11.95
N VAL A 302 14.39 4.59 -10.87
CA VAL A 302 12.92 4.64 -10.90
C VAL A 302 12.44 5.79 -11.78
N ARG A 303 13.01 6.99 -11.63
CA ARG A 303 12.63 8.18 -12.41
C ARG A 303 12.89 8.03 -13.90
N LYS A 304 13.91 7.27 -14.30
CA LYS A 304 14.25 7.00 -15.70
C LYS A 304 13.49 5.81 -16.29
N SER A 305 12.78 5.05 -15.46
CA SER A 305 12.10 3.84 -15.91
C SER A 305 10.78 4.14 -16.62
N GLU A 306 10.49 3.42 -17.71
CA GLU A 306 9.25 3.59 -18.48
C GLU A 306 8.01 3.04 -17.77
N TYR A 307 8.21 2.13 -16.81
CA TYR A 307 7.12 1.48 -16.08
C TYR A 307 6.61 2.31 -14.89
N CYS A 308 7.29 3.42 -14.56
CA CYS A 308 7.00 4.22 -13.38
C CYS A 308 6.74 5.69 -13.73
N ASP A 309 5.54 6.17 -13.43
CA ASP A 309 5.24 7.59 -13.44
C ASP A 309 5.65 8.19 -12.09
N TYR A 310 6.79 8.89 -12.08
CA TYR A 310 7.26 9.65 -10.94
C TYR A 310 6.52 10.99 -10.87
N ILE A 311 5.77 11.21 -9.80
CA ILE A 311 5.00 12.42 -9.56
C ILE A 311 5.46 13.07 -8.26
N ARG A 312 5.70 14.38 -8.31
CA ARG A 312 6.07 15.17 -7.15
C ARG A 312 5.18 16.40 -7.03
N PRO A 313 4.25 16.45 -6.08
CA PRO A 313 3.45 17.63 -5.82
C PRO A 313 4.30 18.82 -5.34
N PRO A 314 3.92 20.07 -5.65
CA PRO A 314 4.66 21.27 -5.25
C PRO A 314 4.37 21.63 -3.78
N ILE A 315 5.01 20.91 -2.85
CA ILE A 315 4.77 21.00 -1.40
C ILE A 315 6.02 21.44 -0.62
N ASP A 316 7.00 22.01 -1.31
CA ASP A 316 8.26 22.46 -0.71
C ASP A 316 8.07 23.63 0.26
N GLU A 317 6.97 24.39 0.14
CA GLU A 317 6.61 25.47 1.08
C GLU A 317 6.28 24.97 2.50
N PHE A 318 5.93 23.70 2.65
CA PHE A 318 5.53 23.12 3.93
C PHE A 318 6.69 22.44 4.64
N LYS A 319 6.75 22.54 5.97
CA LYS A 319 7.77 21.83 6.77
C LYS A 319 7.34 20.40 7.08
N THR A 320 8.32 19.51 7.30
CA THR A 320 8.14 18.09 7.63
C THR A 320 7.28 17.85 8.88
N MET A 321 7.20 18.80 9.80
CA MET A 321 6.42 18.69 11.05
C MET A 321 5.14 19.56 11.06
N GLN A 322 4.72 20.12 9.94
CA GLN A 322 3.60 21.07 9.85
C GLN A 322 2.23 20.40 9.64
N PHE A 323 1.87 19.42 10.48
CA PHE A 323 0.62 18.66 10.34
C PHE A 323 -0.66 19.50 10.50
N GLY A 324 -0.59 20.65 11.19
CA GLY A 324 -1.71 21.58 11.29
C GLY A 324 -2.17 22.20 9.96
N ALA A 325 -1.38 22.08 8.89
CA ALA A 325 -1.73 22.55 7.54
C ALA A 325 -2.39 21.46 6.66
N PHE A 326 -2.93 20.40 7.25
CA PHE A 326 -3.48 19.23 6.55
C PHE A 326 -4.34 19.58 5.32
N GLU A 327 -5.35 20.44 5.49
CA GLU A 327 -6.27 20.80 4.39
C GLU A 327 -5.54 21.45 3.22
N LYS A 328 -4.62 22.38 3.51
CA LYS A 328 -3.85 23.08 2.48
C LYS A 328 -2.97 22.11 1.70
N ILE A 329 -2.24 21.24 2.41
CA ILE A 329 -1.33 20.25 1.80
C ILE A 329 -2.11 19.24 0.95
N LYS A 330 -3.24 18.75 1.46
CA LYS A 330 -4.15 17.86 0.73
C LYS A 330 -4.67 18.53 -0.55
N ASP A 331 -5.10 19.79 -0.47
CA ASP A 331 -5.64 20.51 -1.62
C ASP A 331 -4.58 20.79 -2.69
N VAL A 332 -3.34 21.07 -2.30
CA VAL A 332 -2.19 21.18 -3.22
C VAL A 332 -1.98 19.86 -3.96
N GLY A 333 -1.97 18.73 -3.23
CA GLY A 333 -1.90 17.40 -3.83
C GLY A 333 -3.02 17.13 -4.82
N TYR A 334 -4.27 17.45 -4.44
CA TYR A 334 -5.44 17.24 -5.31
C TYR A 334 -5.38 18.08 -6.60
N LYS A 335 -5.07 19.38 -6.50
CA LYS A 335 -4.98 20.28 -7.65
C LYS A 335 -3.86 19.85 -8.60
N HIS A 336 -2.71 19.47 -8.05
CA HIS A 336 -1.58 18.99 -8.83
C HIS A 336 -1.92 17.68 -9.56
N GLY A 337 -2.45 16.68 -8.83
CA GLY A 337 -2.86 15.40 -9.41
C GLY A 337 -3.88 15.58 -10.52
N LYS A 338 -4.92 16.40 -10.29
CA LYS A 338 -5.94 16.68 -11.30
C LYS A 338 -5.34 17.29 -12.57
N THR A 339 -4.45 18.26 -12.43
CA THR A 339 -3.77 18.89 -13.58
C THR A 339 -2.87 17.89 -14.31
N TYR A 340 -2.13 17.07 -13.58
CA TYR A 340 -1.24 16.06 -14.12
C TYR A 340 -1.99 14.99 -14.94
N PHE A 341 -3.05 14.38 -14.37
CA PHE A 341 -3.83 13.36 -15.07
C PHE A 341 -4.65 13.94 -16.23
N LEU A 342 -5.12 15.19 -16.13
CA LEU A 342 -5.71 15.88 -17.28
C LEU A 342 -4.69 16.10 -18.41
N GLY A 343 -3.44 16.44 -18.08
CA GLY A 343 -2.34 16.54 -19.04
C GLY A 343 -2.01 15.19 -19.69
N LEU A 344 -1.98 14.12 -18.91
CA LEU A 344 -1.83 12.74 -19.42
C LEU A 344 -2.97 12.36 -20.37
N LYS A 345 -4.23 12.70 -20.03
CA LYS A 345 -5.38 12.46 -20.91
C LYS A 345 -5.26 13.20 -22.23
N LYS A 346 -4.87 14.48 -22.19
CA LYS A 346 -4.67 15.31 -23.40
C LYS A 346 -3.51 14.84 -24.27
N SER A 347 -2.45 14.29 -23.67
CA SER A 347 -1.29 13.76 -24.40
C SER A 347 -1.52 12.36 -24.99
N GLY A 348 -2.70 11.77 -24.79
CA GLY A 348 -3.02 10.42 -25.26
C GLY A 348 -2.29 9.31 -24.49
N ARG A 349 -1.51 9.63 -23.44
CA ARG A 349 -0.74 8.66 -22.64
C ARG A 349 -1.58 7.90 -21.61
N MET A 350 -2.88 8.15 -21.53
CA MET A 350 -3.77 7.45 -20.61
C MET A 350 -4.03 5.98 -20.99
N HIS A 351 -3.73 5.58 -22.24
CA HIS A 351 -3.84 4.18 -22.69
C HIS A 351 -2.93 3.21 -21.92
N ILE A 352 -1.93 3.74 -21.22
CA ILE A 352 -1.03 3.00 -20.32
C ILE A 352 -1.82 2.40 -19.15
N PHE A 353 -2.90 3.06 -18.73
CA PHE A 353 -3.77 2.54 -17.68
C PHE A 353 -4.93 1.75 -18.27
N PRO A 354 -5.35 0.65 -17.63
CA PRO A 354 -6.56 -0.07 -17.99
C PRO A 354 -7.77 0.79 -17.62
N LEU A 355 -8.13 1.71 -18.51
CA LEU A 355 -9.33 2.52 -18.43
C LEU A 355 -10.54 1.70 -18.88
N GLY A 356 -11.67 1.96 -18.24
CA GLY A 356 -12.97 1.49 -18.69
C GLY A 356 -13.54 2.53 -19.64
N ASN A 357 -14.31 2.06 -20.62
CA ASN A 357 -14.92 2.89 -21.65
C ASN A 357 -15.91 3.90 -21.04
N SER A 358 -15.41 5.03 -20.57
CA SER A 358 -16.18 6.22 -20.26
C SER A 358 -15.59 7.36 -21.09
N GLN A 359 -16.15 7.49 -22.30
CA GLN A 359 -15.93 8.54 -23.32
C GLN A 359 -14.91 8.24 -24.43
N ASP A 360 -15.14 7.16 -25.19
CA ASP A 360 -14.71 7.10 -26.60
C ASP A 360 -15.92 7.36 -27.50
N GLU A 361 -16.18 8.64 -27.83
CA GLU A 361 -17.02 8.98 -29.00
C GLU A 361 -16.21 9.05 -30.31
N ASP A 362 -14.87 8.88 -30.27
CA ASP A 362 -13.99 9.06 -31.44
C ASP A 362 -13.28 7.76 -31.89
N CYS A 363 -13.94 6.60 -31.82
CA CYS A 363 -13.43 5.36 -32.44
C CYS A 363 -14.51 4.63 -33.25
N ASN A 364 -15.11 5.34 -34.21
CA ASN A 364 -15.88 4.76 -35.33
C ASN A 364 -15.02 4.48 -36.58
N LEU A 365 -13.74 4.18 -36.38
CA LEU A 365 -12.83 3.71 -37.43
C LEU A 365 -12.09 2.50 -36.89
N LEU A 366 -12.79 1.37 -36.76
CA LEU A 366 -12.30 -0.01 -36.85
C LEU A 366 -13.48 -0.96 -36.54
N SER A 367 -14.52 -0.88 -37.37
CA SER A 367 -15.51 -1.96 -37.51
C SER A 367 -14.88 -3.13 -38.28
N GLY A 368 -13.89 -3.77 -37.67
CA GLY A 368 -13.24 -4.98 -38.16
C GLY A 368 -13.59 -6.15 -37.26
N ARG A 369 -14.56 -6.98 -37.71
CA ARG A 369 -14.91 -8.32 -37.22
C ARG A 369 -14.02 -8.86 -36.10
N CYS A 370 -14.54 -8.94 -34.87
CA CYS A 370 -14.01 -9.80 -33.82
C CYS A 370 -14.20 -11.28 -34.21
N ASN A 371 -13.29 -11.80 -35.03
CA ASN A 371 -12.99 -13.22 -35.05
C ASN A 371 -12.01 -13.47 -33.89
N LEU A 372 -12.43 -14.20 -32.87
CA LEU A 372 -11.50 -14.75 -31.89
C LEU A 372 -10.44 -15.59 -32.63
N PRO A 373 -9.14 -15.29 -32.51
CA PRO A 373 -8.12 -16.21 -32.97
C PRO A 373 -8.09 -17.38 -31.99
N HIS A 374 -8.34 -18.59 -32.48
CA HIS A 374 -7.93 -19.82 -31.82
C HIS A 374 -6.39 -19.87 -31.78
N HIS A 375 -5.78 -19.18 -30.80
CA HIS A 375 -4.40 -19.46 -30.38
C HIS A 375 -4.44 -20.42 -29.18
N ARG A 376 -4.64 -21.70 -29.48
CA ARG A 376 -3.96 -22.76 -28.73
C ARG A 376 -2.48 -22.65 -29.08
N ASN A 377 -1.60 -22.74 -28.08
CA ASN A 377 -0.14 -22.71 -28.15
C ASN A 377 0.53 -21.33 -27.96
N SER A 378 0.61 -20.88 -26.69
CA SER A 378 1.83 -20.21 -26.18
C SER A 378 2.07 -20.36 -24.67
N ILE A 379 1.30 -21.20 -23.94
CA ILE A 379 1.47 -21.42 -22.50
C ILE A 379 2.64 -22.38 -22.17
N LEU A 380 3.34 -22.90 -23.18
CA LEU A 380 4.46 -23.83 -23.00
C LEU A 380 5.82 -23.11 -23.05
N SER A 381 6.13 -22.35 -22.01
CA SER A 381 7.54 -21.99 -21.70
C SER A 381 7.91 -22.14 -20.22
N HIS A 382 7.03 -22.72 -19.39
CA HIS A 382 7.36 -23.17 -18.03
C HIS A 382 7.18 -24.69 -17.92
N SER A 383 8.07 -25.44 -18.58
CA SER A 383 8.05 -26.90 -18.67
C SER A 383 8.49 -27.64 -17.39
N SER A 384 8.73 -26.94 -16.28
CA SER A 384 9.12 -27.56 -15.00
C SER A 384 7.97 -27.66 -13.98
N SER A 385 6.86 -26.96 -14.19
CA SER A 385 5.74 -26.90 -13.23
C SER A 385 4.55 -27.77 -13.64
N VAL A 386 4.43 -28.11 -14.93
CA VAL A 386 3.30 -28.88 -15.46
C VAL A 386 3.44 -30.38 -15.15
N SER A 387 4.67 -30.90 -15.07
CA SER A 387 4.93 -32.30 -14.73
C SER A 387 4.56 -32.67 -13.28
N GLN A 388 4.49 -31.69 -12.37
CA GLN A 388 4.02 -31.92 -11.00
C GLN A 388 2.49 -31.98 -10.89
N LEU A 389 1.76 -31.31 -11.79
CA LEU A 389 0.29 -31.29 -11.81
C LEU A 389 -0.29 -32.63 -12.29
N GLU A 390 0.29 -33.24 -13.33
CA GLU A 390 -0.16 -34.57 -13.82
C GLU A 390 0.05 -35.67 -12.77
N SER A 391 1.14 -35.60 -11.99
CA SER A 391 1.38 -36.54 -10.88
C SER A 391 0.40 -36.35 -9.71
N PHE A 392 -0.18 -35.16 -9.57
CA PHE A 392 -1.09 -34.81 -8.48
C PHE A 392 -2.54 -35.23 -8.80
N GLU A 393 -2.97 -35.14 -10.06
CA GLU A 393 -4.27 -35.67 -10.50
C GLU A 393 -4.35 -37.19 -10.41
N GLU A 394 -3.27 -37.91 -10.75
CA GLU A 394 -3.17 -39.36 -10.55
C GLU A 394 -3.22 -39.75 -9.06
N PHE A 395 -2.63 -38.93 -8.18
CA PHE A 395 -2.64 -39.16 -6.74
C PHE A 395 -4.04 -38.94 -6.12
N ILE A 396 -4.77 -37.91 -6.57
CA ILE A 396 -6.15 -37.67 -6.13
C ILE A 396 -7.09 -38.77 -6.64
N SER A 397 -6.92 -39.22 -7.88
CA SER A 397 -7.73 -40.31 -8.44
C SER A 397 -7.54 -41.64 -7.70
N LYS A 398 -6.30 -41.99 -7.33
CA LYS A 398 -6.02 -43.22 -6.57
C LYS A 398 -6.57 -43.18 -5.14
N ASN A 399 -6.49 -42.04 -4.45
CA ASN A 399 -6.97 -41.93 -3.07
C ASN A 399 -8.50 -41.76 -2.95
N ALA A 400 -9.17 -41.26 -3.98
CA ALA A 400 -10.65 -41.20 -4.00
C ALA A 400 -11.27 -42.62 -4.04
N SER A 401 -10.66 -43.56 -4.76
CA SER A 401 -11.15 -44.95 -4.85
C SER A 401 -11.01 -45.78 -3.56
N GLN A 402 -10.13 -45.36 -2.63
CA GLN A 402 -9.93 -46.06 -1.36
C GLN A 402 -10.86 -45.56 -0.24
N HIS A 403 -11.45 -44.37 -0.37
CA HIS A 403 -12.33 -43.79 0.64
C HIS A 403 -13.82 -44.15 0.47
N GLU A 404 -14.25 -44.58 -0.71
CA GLU A 404 -15.63 -45.04 -0.92
C GLU A 404 -15.87 -46.48 -0.42
N THR A 405 -14.83 -47.29 -0.22
CA THR A 405 -14.98 -48.68 0.26
C THR A 405 -14.97 -48.83 1.78
N SER A 406 -14.65 -47.78 2.54
CA SER A 406 -14.59 -47.83 4.01
C SER A 406 -15.84 -47.31 4.73
N ASN A 407 -16.76 -46.61 4.03
CA ASN A 407 -17.94 -46.01 4.65
C ASN A 407 -19.21 -46.90 4.61
N GLU A 408 -19.23 -47.98 3.83
CA GLU A 408 -20.40 -48.89 3.78
C GLU A 408 -20.41 -49.97 4.87
N THR A 409 -19.37 -50.07 5.71
CA THR A 409 -19.26 -51.10 6.75
C THR A 409 -19.50 -50.62 8.19
N GLN A 410 -19.75 -49.33 8.43
CA GLN A 410 -19.97 -48.78 9.78
C GLN A 410 -21.42 -48.36 10.11
N GLU A 411 -22.38 -48.46 9.18
CA GLU A 411 -23.79 -48.09 9.43
C GLU A 411 -24.71 -49.25 9.85
N LYS A 412 -24.17 -50.37 10.37
CA LYS A 412 -25.00 -51.54 10.77
C LYS A 412 -24.86 -52.03 12.22
N GLU A 413 -24.10 -51.37 13.06
CA GLU A 413 -23.97 -51.72 14.48
C GLU A 413 -24.10 -50.48 15.36
N ASP A 414 -25.30 -49.95 15.51
CA ASP A 414 -25.67 -49.10 16.66
C ASP A 414 -27.19 -48.93 16.69
N ASP A 415 -27.90 -50.03 16.94
CA ASP A 415 -29.34 -50.00 17.17
C ASP A 415 -29.70 -51.02 18.28
N SER A 416 -29.38 -50.69 19.54
CA SER A 416 -30.05 -51.31 20.69
C SER A 416 -29.98 -50.49 21.98
N SER A 417 -31.17 -50.30 22.59
CA SER A 417 -31.49 -50.02 24.00
C SER A 417 -31.54 -48.57 24.56
N TYR A 418 -32.77 -48.02 24.58
CA TYR A 418 -33.55 -47.31 25.64
C TYR A 418 -32.89 -46.58 26.85
N PRO A 419 -33.60 -45.67 27.58
CA PRO A 419 -34.79 -44.87 27.26
C PRO A 419 -34.68 -43.36 27.63
N ILE A 420 -35.69 -42.64 27.13
CA ILE A 420 -36.09 -41.26 27.43
C ILE A 420 -36.27 -41.00 28.93
N ASN A 421 -35.81 -39.84 29.42
CA ASN A 421 -36.44 -39.17 30.55
C ASN A 421 -36.31 -37.64 30.43
N ASP A 422 -37.47 -36.99 30.51
CA ASP A 422 -37.68 -35.55 30.56
C ASP A 422 -37.02 -34.91 31.80
N LYS A 423 -36.42 -33.72 31.60
CA LYS A 423 -36.65 -32.53 32.44
C LYS A 423 -36.03 -31.28 31.83
#